data_AF-A0A1Q3GSD2-F1
#
_entry.id   AF-A0A1Q3GSD2-F1
#
_cell.length_a   1.000
_cell.length_b   1.000
_cell.length_c   1.000
_cell.angle_alpha   90.00
_cell.angle_beta   90.00
_cell.angle_gamma   90.00
#
_symmetry.space_group_name_H-M   'P 1'
#
loop_
_entity.id
_entity.type
_entity.pdbx_description
1 polymer ?
#
loop_
_entity_poly.entity_id
_entity_poly.type
_entity_poly.pdbx_seq_one_letter_code
_entity_poly.pdbx_strand_id
1 'polypeptide(L)'
;MLLALNACSPSNEKVEPANKAKPLPIASSVSQQAASLQNGLTSHFRQWLNSNGYGSYDFARLGLTGGSYGGKQSNSDAVNNEPVIFIHGNSDKAFGSASGQTGWTSSISYFLQNGYKQSEVYAITWGPASASLAAQQYHSKPYIERIRAFIQAVKAYTGKNKVDVVAHSMGVTLCRKAIKGGSGSDLLNGGSYNLGGSLTNSVDTFVGIAGANWGLTNCISLAATPTCGSTNGFYPGAYATFFGPVGLSNILSDLNSSSGYEGRYVYSIWSSADQVVGYGCIVWGRNTCKVPGQDGQKSFSTLGHFGAKDNTAYYQLRMVKHHRTN
;
A
#
# COMPACT_ATOMS: atom_id res chain seq x y z
N MET A 1 46.80 -20.80 -37.99
CA MET A 1 45.80 -21.35 -37.05
C MET A 1 46.17 -20.84 -35.67
N LEU A 2 45.54 -19.76 -35.20
CA LEU A 2 45.46 -19.35 -33.79
C LEU A 2 44.41 -18.22 -33.72
N LEU A 3 43.29 -18.48 -33.06
CA LEU A 3 42.22 -17.50 -32.80
C LEU A 3 42.70 -16.49 -31.75
N ALA A 4 42.60 -15.20 -32.04
CA ALA A 4 42.73 -14.14 -31.05
C ALA A 4 41.33 -13.65 -30.64
N LEU A 5 40.99 -13.85 -29.37
CA LEU A 5 39.76 -13.39 -28.73
C LEU A 5 39.80 -11.86 -28.55
N ASN A 6 38.75 -11.17 -29.00
CA ASN A 6 38.54 -9.75 -28.71
C ASN A 6 38.15 -9.56 -27.24
N ALA A 7 38.91 -8.73 -26.54
CA ALA A 7 38.59 -8.25 -25.20
C ALA A 7 37.46 -7.20 -25.25
N CYS A 8 36.39 -7.42 -24.49
CA CYS A 8 35.35 -6.42 -24.23
C CYS A 8 35.92 -5.27 -23.37
N SER A 9 35.80 -4.04 -23.85
CA SER A 9 35.97 -2.83 -23.04
C SER A 9 34.72 -2.57 -22.19
N PRO A 10 34.82 -2.17 -20.92
CA PRO A 10 33.66 -1.79 -20.13
C PRO A 10 33.23 -0.36 -20.49
N SER A 11 32.01 -0.21 -21.00
CA SER A 11 31.40 1.09 -21.24
C SER A 11 31.05 1.75 -19.90
N ASN A 12 31.79 2.81 -19.57
CA ASN A 12 31.42 3.81 -18.57
C ASN A 12 30.19 4.60 -19.07
N GLU A 13 28.98 4.07 -18.86
CA GLU A 13 27.78 4.90 -18.93
C GLU A 13 27.48 5.47 -17.54
N LYS A 14 27.84 6.75 -17.37
CA LYS A 14 27.38 7.58 -16.27
C LYS A 14 25.85 7.67 -16.35
N VAL A 15 25.17 7.18 -15.33
CA VAL A 15 23.73 7.38 -15.14
C VAL A 15 23.47 8.88 -14.93
N GLU A 16 22.79 9.51 -15.89
CA GLU A 16 22.32 10.89 -15.76
C GLU A 16 21.29 11.03 -14.63
N PRO A 17 21.30 12.16 -13.88
CA PRO A 17 20.37 12.38 -12.79
C PRO A 17 18.92 12.51 -13.30
N ALA A 18 18.01 11.82 -12.60
CA ALA A 18 16.58 11.81 -12.89
C ALA A 18 16.00 13.22 -13.09
N ASN A 19 15.36 13.40 -14.25
CA ASN A 19 14.70 14.64 -14.65
C ASN A 19 13.73 15.14 -13.55
N LYS A 20 13.89 16.40 -13.13
CA LYS A 20 13.07 17.11 -12.13
C LYS A 20 11.66 17.38 -12.68
N ALA A 21 10.83 16.35 -12.80
CA ALA A 21 9.44 16.54 -13.19
C ALA A 21 8.66 17.17 -12.02
N LYS A 22 8.24 18.43 -12.18
CA LYS A 22 7.29 19.11 -11.28
C LYS A 22 6.01 18.26 -11.22
N PRO A 23 5.43 17.98 -10.03
CA PRO A 23 4.15 17.29 -9.94
C PRO A 23 3.11 18.03 -10.78
N LEU A 24 2.39 17.30 -11.64
CA LEU A 24 1.26 17.89 -12.35
C LEU A 24 0.24 18.36 -11.29
N PRO A 25 -0.21 19.63 -11.33
CA PRO A 25 -1.23 20.09 -10.42
C PRO A 25 -2.48 19.23 -10.59
N ILE A 26 -3.10 18.84 -9.47
CA ILE A 26 -4.42 18.21 -9.48
C ILE A 26 -5.36 19.20 -10.16
N ALA A 27 -5.97 18.80 -11.29
CA ALA A 27 -6.86 19.68 -12.03
C ALA A 27 -8.02 20.14 -11.14
N SER A 28 -8.44 21.41 -11.24
CA SER A 28 -9.51 22.00 -10.42
C SER A 28 -10.84 21.22 -10.48
N SER A 29 -11.10 20.55 -11.61
CA SER A 29 -12.24 19.63 -11.79
C SER A 29 -12.19 18.44 -10.82
N VAL A 30 -10.99 17.92 -10.52
CA VAL A 30 -10.80 16.78 -9.60
C VAL A 30 -11.18 17.17 -8.18
N SER A 31 -10.87 18.40 -7.76
CA SER A 31 -11.19 18.92 -6.42
C SER A 31 -12.68 19.17 -6.24
N GLN A 32 -13.37 19.70 -7.26
CA GLN A 32 -14.81 19.99 -7.18
C GLN A 32 -15.66 18.72 -7.18
N GLN A 33 -15.26 17.69 -7.93
CA GLN A 33 -15.98 16.42 -8.00
C GLN A 33 -15.70 15.53 -6.78
N ALA A 34 -14.52 15.63 -6.18
CA ALA A 34 -14.20 15.00 -4.89
C ALA A 34 -15.20 15.39 -3.78
N ALA A 35 -15.70 16.64 -3.80
CA ALA A 35 -16.71 17.11 -2.85
C ALA A 35 -18.10 16.48 -3.05
N SER A 36 -18.37 15.91 -4.23
CA SER A 36 -19.65 15.27 -4.59
C SER A 36 -19.65 13.74 -4.42
N LEU A 37 -18.51 13.14 -4.07
CA LEU A 37 -18.40 11.69 -3.93
C LEU A 37 -19.15 11.20 -2.69
N GLN A 38 -20.02 10.22 -2.89
CA GLN A 38 -20.69 9.54 -1.78
C GLN A 38 -19.67 8.71 -0.99
N ASN A 39 -19.47 9.06 0.28
CA ASN A 39 -18.64 8.27 1.18
C ASN A 39 -19.37 7.00 1.65
N GLY A 40 -18.60 6.01 2.11
CA GLY A 40 -19.12 4.75 2.65
C GLY A 40 -19.19 3.61 1.63
N LEU A 41 -19.35 2.40 2.15
CA LEU A 41 -19.74 1.26 1.32
C LEU A 41 -21.23 1.37 0.96
N THR A 42 -21.58 1.09 -0.29
CA THR A 42 -22.97 1.09 -0.74
C THR A 42 -23.82 0.11 0.09
N SER A 43 -25.13 0.39 0.19
CA SER A 43 -26.08 -0.53 0.87
C SER A 43 -26.01 -1.94 0.29
N HIS A 44 -25.95 -2.04 -1.05
CA HIS A 44 -25.83 -3.31 -1.75
C HIS A 44 -24.58 -4.09 -1.36
N PHE A 45 -23.41 -3.45 -1.30
CA PHE A 45 -22.20 -4.17 -0.91
C PHE A 45 -22.24 -4.58 0.56
N ARG A 46 -22.75 -3.71 1.45
CA ARG A 46 -22.93 -4.04 2.88
C ARG A 46 -23.87 -5.23 3.09
N GLN A 47 -24.98 -5.28 2.36
CA GLN A 47 -25.91 -6.42 2.41
C GLN A 47 -25.22 -7.70 1.92
N TRP A 48 -24.51 -7.64 0.79
CA TRP A 48 -23.76 -8.78 0.27
C TRP A 48 -22.71 -9.27 1.28
N LEU A 49 -21.95 -8.37 1.92
CA LEU A 49 -20.95 -8.73 2.94
C LEU A 49 -21.60 -9.48 4.11
N ASN A 50 -22.73 -8.99 4.61
CA ASN A 50 -23.47 -9.64 5.70
C ASN A 50 -23.96 -11.04 5.30
N SER A 51 -24.49 -11.17 4.07
CA SER A 51 -24.99 -12.46 3.56
C SER A 51 -23.88 -13.46 3.20
N ASN A 52 -22.62 -13.03 3.07
CA ASN A 52 -21.50 -13.87 2.64
C ASN A 52 -20.43 -14.05 3.72
N GLY A 53 -20.80 -13.94 5.00
CA GLY A 53 -19.91 -14.26 6.12
C GLY A 53 -18.86 -13.19 6.46
N TYR A 54 -18.96 -12.00 5.88
CA TYR A 54 -18.04 -10.89 6.14
C TYR A 54 -18.56 -9.86 7.15
N GLY A 55 -19.79 -10.05 7.68
CA GLY A 55 -20.44 -9.07 8.56
C GLY A 55 -19.66 -8.71 9.83
N SER A 56 -18.91 -9.67 10.42
CA SER A 56 -18.13 -9.46 11.64
C SER A 56 -16.93 -8.53 11.48
N TYR A 57 -16.48 -8.28 10.25
CA TYR A 57 -15.30 -7.43 10.00
C TYR A 57 -15.60 -5.93 10.16
N ASP A 58 -16.87 -5.53 10.09
CA ASP A 58 -17.32 -4.13 10.06
C ASP A 58 -16.50 -3.27 9.08
N PHE A 59 -16.43 -3.70 7.81
CA PHE A 59 -15.70 -2.94 6.80
C PHE A 59 -16.31 -1.57 6.56
N ALA A 60 -17.61 -1.39 6.78
CA ALA A 60 -18.28 -0.12 6.54
C ALA A 60 -17.81 0.99 7.50
N ARG A 61 -17.46 0.63 8.75
CA ARG A 61 -17.00 1.56 9.79
C ARG A 61 -17.96 2.74 9.93
N LEU A 62 -19.26 2.48 10.05
CA LEU A 62 -20.32 3.50 10.02
C LEU A 62 -20.18 4.56 11.13
N GLY A 63 -19.52 4.23 12.24
CA GLY A 63 -19.20 5.18 13.32
C GLY A 63 -18.04 6.14 13.00
N LEU A 64 -17.40 6.02 11.83
CA LEU A 64 -16.29 6.86 11.39
C LEU A 64 -16.66 7.58 10.09
N THR A 65 -16.65 8.91 10.10
CA THR A 65 -16.82 9.70 8.87
C THR A 65 -15.72 9.38 7.87
N GLY A 66 -16.12 8.93 6.67
CA GLY A 66 -15.19 8.47 5.65
C GLY A 66 -14.56 7.11 5.93
N GLY A 67 -15.26 6.27 6.71
CA GLY A 67 -14.78 4.97 7.16
C GLY A 67 -14.40 3.99 6.05
N SER A 68 -15.10 4.02 4.92
CA SER A 68 -14.81 3.21 3.73
C SER A 68 -15.38 3.84 2.46
N TYR A 69 -15.11 3.25 1.29
CA TYR A 69 -15.67 3.68 0.02
C TYR A 69 -15.86 2.47 -0.92
N GLY A 70 -16.93 2.49 -1.73
CA GLY A 70 -17.07 1.61 -2.89
C GLY A 70 -18.26 0.67 -2.85
N GLY A 71 -18.48 -0.02 -3.97
CA GLY A 71 -19.55 -0.99 -4.16
C GLY A 71 -20.50 -0.61 -5.27
N LYS A 72 -21.31 -1.58 -5.72
CA LYS A 72 -22.39 -1.33 -6.68
C LYS A 72 -23.53 -0.62 -5.95
N GLN A 73 -24.23 0.29 -6.61
CA GLN A 73 -25.53 0.81 -6.17
C GLN A 73 -26.62 -0.26 -6.37
N SER A 74 -26.51 -1.07 -7.42
CA SER A 74 -27.46 -2.16 -7.69
C SER A 74 -26.85 -3.32 -8.50
N ASN A 75 -27.63 -4.39 -8.72
CA ASN A 75 -27.19 -5.53 -9.52
C ASN A 75 -26.90 -5.18 -11.00
N SER A 76 -27.44 -4.07 -11.53
CA SER A 76 -27.21 -3.66 -12.91
C SER A 76 -25.87 -2.94 -13.14
N ASP A 77 -25.14 -2.60 -12.07
CA ASP A 77 -23.86 -1.93 -12.20
C ASP A 77 -22.78 -2.88 -12.73
N ALA A 78 -22.33 -2.60 -13.95
CA ALA A 78 -21.26 -3.34 -14.57
C ALA A 78 -19.91 -3.11 -13.87
N VAL A 79 -19.12 -4.18 -13.82
CA VAL A 79 -17.69 -4.16 -13.43
C VAL A 79 -16.91 -4.60 -14.67
N ASN A 80 -16.32 -3.64 -15.36
CA ASN A 80 -15.59 -3.82 -16.61
C ASN A 80 -14.09 -3.98 -16.34
N ASN A 81 -13.52 -3.10 -15.51
CA ASN A 81 -12.13 -3.15 -15.10
C ASN A 81 -11.92 -4.16 -13.96
N GLU A 82 -10.67 -4.57 -13.73
CA GLU A 82 -10.30 -5.20 -12.44
C GLU A 82 -10.49 -4.17 -11.32
N PRO A 83 -11.08 -4.56 -10.17
CA PRO A 83 -11.40 -3.62 -9.11
C PRO A 83 -10.14 -3.19 -8.38
N VAL A 84 -10.06 -1.92 -8.03
CA VAL A 84 -8.92 -1.31 -7.35
C VAL A 84 -9.23 -1.15 -5.88
N ILE A 85 -8.32 -1.62 -5.03
CA ILE A 85 -8.44 -1.59 -3.57
C ILE A 85 -7.37 -0.69 -2.99
N PHE A 86 -7.81 0.34 -2.28
CA PHE A 86 -6.96 1.32 -1.65
C PHE A 86 -6.77 1.06 -0.15
N ILE A 87 -5.52 0.98 0.30
CA ILE A 87 -5.13 0.66 1.69
C ILE A 87 -4.30 1.79 2.30
N HIS A 88 -4.90 2.58 3.20
CA HIS A 88 -4.28 3.79 3.75
C HIS A 88 -3.11 3.54 4.71
N GLY A 89 -2.35 4.60 5.02
CA GLY A 89 -1.25 4.60 5.98
C GLY A 89 -1.66 4.75 7.45
N ASN A 90 -0.70 4.71 8.37
CA ASN A 90 -1.00 4.92 9.79
C ASN A 90 -1.71 6.28 10.00
N SER A 91 -2.65 6.33 10.95
CA SER A 91 -3.46 7.52 11.30
C SER A 91 -4.45 8.05 10.24
N ASP A 92 -4.34 7.62 8.99
CA ASP A 92 -5.24 8.00 7.89
C ASP A 92 -6.52 7.13 7.88
N LYS A 93 -7.36 7.30 6.86
CA LYS A 93 -8.63 6.59 6.65
C LYS A 93 -8.89 6.34 5.17
N ALA A 94 -10.02 5.70 4.85
CA ALA A 94 -10.39 5.39 3.47
C ALA A 94 -10.75 6.62 2.65
N PHE A 95 -11.50 7.56 3.23
CA PHE A 95 -12.05 8.73 2.52
C PHE A 95 -12.05 9.95 3.44
N GLY A 96 -11.67 11.13 2.93
CA GLY A 96 -11.67 12.35 3.71
C GLY A 96 -11.06 13.56 3.02
N SER A 97 -10.95 14.67 3.75
CA SER A 97 -10.37 15.92 3.27
C SER A 97 -9.52 16.64 4.32
N ALA A 98 -9.47 16.13 5.56
CA ALA A 98 -8.69 16.72 6.63
C ALA A 98 -7.19 16.42 6.43
N SER A 99 -6.33 17.35 6.83
CA SER A 99 -4.87 17.15 6.77
C SER A 99 -4.46 15.91 7.55
N GLY A 100 -3.63 15.05 6.95
CA GLY A 100 -3.23 13.76 7.51
C GLY A 100 -4.33 12.68 7.51
N GLN A 101 -5.54 13.02 7.04
CA GLN A 101 -6.69 12.12 6.90
C GLN A 101 -7.48 12.38 5.61
N THR A 102 -6.76 12.65 4.52
CA THR A 102 -7.34 12.87 3.19
C THR A 102 -7.84 11.55 2.58
N GLY A 103 -7.43 10.41 3.13
CA GLY A 103 -7.72 9.09 2.62
C GLY A 103 -7.42 8.96 1.14
N TRP A 104 -8.26 8.29 0.38
CA TRP A 104 -8.03 8.06 -1.04
C TRP A 104 -8.86 8.98 -1.94
N THR A 105 -9.39 10.09 -1.41
CA THR A 105 -10.32 10.96 -2.13
C THR A 105 -9.76 11.45 -3.47
N SER A 106 -8.51 11.91 -3.50
CA SER A 106 -7.86 12.36 -4.75
C SER A 106 -7.68 11.22 -5.76
N SER A 107 -7.26 10.04 -5.29
CA SER A 107 -7.10 8.85 -6.15
C SER A 107 -8.43 8.34 -6.67
N ILE A 108 -9.43 8.19 -5.81
CA ILE A 108 -10.79 7.78 -6.19
C ILE A 108 -11.35 8.74 -7.24
N SER A 109 -11.30 10.05 -6.97
CA SER A 109 -11.77 11.08 -7.92
C SER A 109 -11.06 10.96 -9.27
N TYR A 110 -9.74 10.77 -9.26
CA TYR A 110 -8.95 10.62 -10.48
C TYR A 110 -9.32 9.35 -11.27
N PHE A 111 -9.47 8.20 -10.61
CA PHE A 111 -9.84 6.94 -11.26
C PHE A 111 -11.22 7.05 -11.92
N LEU A 112 -12.21 7.64 -11.22
CA LEU A 112 -13.56 7.84 -11.74
C LEU A 112 -13.58 8.74 -12.98
N GLN A 113 -12.81 9.84 -12.97
CA GLN A 113 -12.66 10.71 -14.13
C GLN A 113 -11.97 10.05 -15.32
N ASN A 114 -11.24 8.94 -15.09
CA ASN A 114 -10.49 8.21 -16.11
C ASN A 114 -11.11 6.84 -16.42
N GLY A 115 -12.43 6.74 -16.27
CA GLY A 115 -13.23 5.63 -16.79
C GLY A 115 -13.39 4.44 -15.85
N TYR A 116 -12.95 4.54 -14.59
CA TYR A 116 -13.41 3.63 -13.56
C TYR A 116 -14.81 4.02 -13.05
N LYS A 117 -15.54 3.05 -12.51
CA LYS A 117 -16.84 3.24 -11.87
C LYS A 117 -16.74 3.04 -10.35
N GLN A 118 -17.71 3.54 -9.60
CA GLN A 118 -17.81 3.28 -8.15
C GLN A 118 -17.87 1.78 -7.83
N SER A 119 -18.46 0.98 -8.74
CA SER A 119 -18.49 -0.48 -8.68
C SER A 119 -17.13 -1.16 -8.87
N GLU A 120 -16.08 -0.40 -9.19
CA GLU A 120 -14.72 -0.89 -9.50
C GLU A 120 -13.66 -0.27 -8.58
N VAL A 121 -14.05 0.61 -7.65
CA VAL A 121 -13.11 1.33 -6.77
C VAL A 121 -13.52 1.16 -5.32
N TYR A 122 -12.58 0.70 -4.50
CA TYR A 122 -12.81 0.31 -3.11
C TYR A 122 -11.73 0.86 -2.20
N ALA A 123 -12.10 1.29 -0.99
CA ALA A 123 -11.15 1.71 0.04
C ALA A 123 -11.66 1.31 1.43
N ILE A 124 -10.76 0.90 2.33
CA ILE A 124 -11.09 0.51 3.70
C ILE A 124 -10.27 1.23 4.75
N THR A 125 -10.90 1.54 5.89
CA THR A 125 -10.19 1.94 7.10
C THR A 125 -9.89 0.72 7.98
N TRP A 126 -8.64 0.26 7.99
CA TRP A 126 -8.23 -0.91 8.77
C TRP A 126 -8.04 -0.57 10.26
N GLY A 127 -7.52 0.62 10.58
CA GLY A 127 -7.15 1.05 11.93
C GLY A 127 -8.10 2.08 12.55
N PRO A 128 -7.69 2.81 13.60
CA PRO A 128 -8.56 3.77 14.27
C PRO A 128 -8.70 5.11 13.56
N ALA A 129 -7.92 5.39 12.52
CA ALA A 129 -7.84 6.71 11.89
C ALA A 129 -7.62 7.83 12.93
N SER A 130 -6.51 7.75 13.68
CA SER A 130 -6.15 8.76 14.66
C SER A 130 -4.64 8.99 14.70
N ALA A 131 -4.24 10.26 14.64
CA ALA A 131 -2.85 10.69 14.81
C ALA A 131 -2.36 10.47 16.26
N SER A 132 -3.24 10.65 17.26
CA SER A 132 -2.87 10.45 18.66
C SER A 132 -2.59 8.99 19.01
N LEU A 133 -3.07 8.06 18.17
CA LEU A 133 -2.86 6.62 18.33
C LEU A 133 -1.76 6.06 17.41
N ALA A 134 -0.99 6.92 16.74
CA ALA A 134 0.00 6.50 15.73
C ALA A 134 1.06 5.55 16.31
N ALA A 135 1.61 5.89 17.48
CA ALA A 135 2.68 5.12 18.13
C ALA A 135 2.22 3.72 18.58
N GLN A 136 0.92 3.54 18.80
CA GLN A 136 0.30 2.28 19.22
C GLN A 136 -0.06 1.39 18.04
N GLN A 137 -0.04 1.89 16.80
CA GLN A 137 -0.34 1.06 15.63
C GLN A 137 0.86 0.24 15.20
N TYR A 138 0.64 -1.05 14.97
CA TYR A 138 1.61 -2.02 14.51
C TYR A 138 0.93 -3.02 13.58
N HIS A 139 1.69 -3.98 13.05
CA HIS A 139 1.19 -5.03 12.18
C HIS A 139 0.43 -6.11 12.96
N SER A 140 -0.69 -5.70 13.56
CA SER A 140 -1.52 -6.59 14.39
C SER A 140 -2.26 -7.62 13.55
N LYS A 141 -2.49 -8.80 14.13
CA LYS A 141 -3.28 -9.87 13.50
C LYS A 141 -4.66 -9.35 13.01
N PRO A 142 -5.46 -8.62 13.81
CA PRO A 142 -6.76 -8.12 13.34
C PRO A 142 -6.68 -7.18 12.13
N TYR A 143 -5.64 -6.34 12.02
CA TYR A 143 -5.50 -5.44 10.86
C TYR A 143 -5.14 -6.20 9.60
N ILE A 144 -4.25 -7.19 9.71
CA ILE A 144 -3.85 -8.05 8.59
C ILE A 144 -5.03 -8.91 8.12
N GLU A 145 -5.75 -9.54 9.05
CA GLU A 145 -6.95 -10.35 8.74
C GLU A 145 -8.04 -9.49 8.09
N ARG A 146 -8.29 -8.28 8.61
CA ARG A 146 -9.25 -7.34 8.02
C ARG A 146 -8.89 -6.96 6.58
N ILE A 147 -7.64 -6.59 6.30
CA ILE A 147 -7.21 -6.23 4.93
C ILE A 147 -7.34 -7.44 4.01
N ARG A 148 -6.88 -8.61 4.46
CA ARG A 148 -6.95 -9.86 3.68
C ARG A 148 -8.39 -10.23 3.32
N ALA A 149 -9.27 -10.22 4.31
CA ALA A 149 -10.68 -10.54 4.12
C ALA A 149 -11.36 -9.53 3.18
N PHE A 150 -10.99 -8.26 3.24
CA PHE A 150 -11.53 -7.26 2.31
C PHE A 150 -11.10 -7.49 0.86
N ILE A 151 -9.83 -7.84 0.62
CA ILE A 151 -9.33 -8.21 -0.72
C ILE A 151 -10.14 -9.37 -1.29
N GLN A 152 -10.35 -10.41 -0.49
CA GLN A 152 -11.14 -11.58 -0.88
C GLN A 152 -12.60 -11.22 -1.13
N ALA A 153 -13.20 -10.39 -0.27
CA ALA A 153 -14.59 -9.96 -0.39
C ALA A 153 -14.83 -9.14 -1.65
N VAL A 154 -13.95 -8.17 -1.97
CA VAL A 154 -14.07 -7.35 -3.19
C VAL A 154 -13.94 -8.22 -4.44
N LYS A 155 -12.97 -9.14 -4.46
CA LYS A 155 -12.82 -10.09 -5.58
C LYS A 155 -14.09 -10.92 -5.79
N ALA A 156 -14.60 -11.52 -4.72
CA ALA A 156 -15.81 -12.35 -4.77
C ALA A 156 -17.06 -11.55 -5.17
N TYR A 157 -17.24 -10.36 -4.61
CA TYR A 157 -18.39 -9.49 -4.87
C TYR A 157 -18.44 -8.96 -6.30
N THR A 158 -17.28 -8.65 -6.87
CA THR A 158 -17.17 -8.13 -8.24
C THR A 158 -17.20 -9.24 -9.29
N GLY A 159 -16.88 -10.48 -8.90
CA GLY A 159 -16.78 -11.62 -9.80
C GLY A 159 -15.55 -11.58 -10.71
N LYS A 160 -14.57 -10.71 -10.43
CA LYS A 160 -13.34 -10.60 -11.21
C LYS A 160 -12.30 -11.62 -10.74
N ASN A 161 -11.49 -12.11 -11.67
CA ASN A 161 -10.45 -13.11 -11.37
C ASN A 161 -9.32 -12.54 -10.51
N LYS A 162 -9.07 -11.25 -10.64
CA LYS A 162 -8.04 -10.52 -9.91
C LYS A 162 -8.54 -9.15 -9.46
N VAL A 163 -7.77 -8.55 -8.56
CA VAL A 163 -7.92 -7.17 -8.10
C VAL A 163 -6.59 -6.46 -8.22
N ASP A 164 -6.63 -5.13 -8.25
CA ASP A 164 -5.47 -4.29 -8.10
C ASP A 164 -5.43 -3.69 -6.70
N VAL A 165 -4.23 -3.47 -6.16
CA VAL A 165 -4.04 -2.92 -4.82
C VAL A 165 -3.10 -1.73 -4.89
N VAL A 166 -3.52 -0.61 -4.30
CA VAL A 166 -2.68 0.57 -4.08
C VAL A 166 -2.64 0.84 -2.58
N ALA A 167 -1.45 0.75 -2.00
CA ALA A 167 -1.25 0.87 -0.57
C ALA A 167 -0.29 2.00 -0.23
N HIS A 168 -0.49 2.67 0.92
CA HIS A 168 0.35 3.79 1.36
C HIS A 168 0.94 3.55 2.74
N SER A 169 2.20 3.93 2.94
CA SER A 169 2.87 3.94 4.24
C SER A 169 2.77 2.58 4.95
N MET A 170 2.33 2.53 6.21
CA MET A 170 2.09 1.28 6.94
C MET A 170 1.12 0.33 6.24
N GLY A 171 0.18 0.87 5.45
CA GLY A 171 -0.72 0.07 4.62
C GLY A 171 0.02 -0.82 3.62
N VAL A 172 1.20 -0.41 3.14
CA VAL A 172 2.03 -1.22 2.24
C VAL A 172 2.43 -2.52 2.92
N THR A 173 3.09 -2.46 4.07
CA THR A 173 3.61 -3.65 4.75
C THR A 173 2.51 -4.50 5.39
N LEU A 174 1.44 -3.88 5.89
CA LEU A 174 0.22 -4.59 6.31
C LEU A 174 -0.38 -5.39 5.14
N CYS A 175 -0.56 -4.74 3.98
CA CYS A 175 -1.15 -5.39 2.82
C CYS A 175 -0.23 -6.46 2.22
N ARG A 176 1.08 -6.22 2.20
CA ARG A 176 2.07 -7.24 1.84
C ARG A 176 1.91 -8.50 2.71
N LYS A 177 1.72 -8.37 4.03
CA LYS A 177 1.47 -9.55 4.89
C LYS A 177 0.13 -10.21 4.57
N ALA A 178 -0.92 -9.42 4.37
CA ALA A 178 -2.25 -9.91 4.01
C ALA A 178 -2.23 -10.73 2.70
N ILE A 179 -1.45 -10.30 1.70
CA ILE A 179 -1.27 -11.00 0.42
C ILE A 179 -0.35 -12.22 0.57
N LYS A 180 0.81 -12.08 1.23
CA LYS A 180 1.76 -13.19 1.46
C LYS A 180 1.06 -14.38 2.13
N GLY A 181 0.21 -14.09 3.11
CA GLY A 181 -0.44 -15.10 3.92
C GLY A 181 0.56 -15.81 4.85
N GLY A 182 0.37 -17.12 5.00
CA GLY A 182 1.20 -17.98 5.82
C GLY A 182 1.05 -17.74 7.33
N SER A 183 1.99 -18.30 8.08
CA SER A 183 2.02 -18.18 9.54
C SER A 183 2.47 -16.80 10.01
N GLY A 184 2.03 -16.42 11.21
CA GLY A 184 2.49 -15.24 11.92
C GLY A 184 2.27 -15.40 13.43
N SER A 185 2.72 -14.43 14.21
CA SER A 185 2.51 -14.42 15.67
C SER A 185 2.22 -13.02 16.16
N ASP A 186 1.19 -12.90 17.00
CA ASP A 186 0.81 -11.67 17.66
C ASP A 186 0.33 -11.99 19.08
N LEU A 187 1.25 -11.94 20.05
CA LEU A 187 0.97 -12.26 21.44
C LEU A 187 -0.16 -11.42 22.05
N LEU A 188 -0.35 -10.19 21.57
CA LEU A 188 -1.41 -9.29 22.05
C LEU A 188 -2.78 -9.64 21.45
N ASN A 189 -2.85 -10.50 20.43
CA ASN A 189 -4.07 -10.91 19.74
C ASN A 189 -4.19 -12.44 19.61
N GLY A 190 -3.84 -13.16 20.67
CA GLY A 190 -4.04 -14.61 20.76
C GLY A 190 -2.87 -15.47 20.28
N GLY A 191 -1.69 -14.88 20.05
CA GLY A 191 -0.46 -15.60 19.75
C GLY A 191 -0.33 -15.99 18.27
N SER A 192 0.11 -17.23 18.02
CA SER A 192 0.33 -17.75 16.67
C SER A 192 -0.97 -17.77 15.85
N TYR A 193 -0.87 -17.43 14.57
CA TYR A 193 -1.99 -17.45 13.63
C TYR A 193 -1.52 -17.91 12.24
N ASN A 194 -2.48 -18.33 11.40
CA ASN A 194 -2.22 -18.70 10.00
C ASN A 194 -3.28 -18.04 9.10
N LEU A 195 -2.82 -17.26 8.13
CA LEU A 195 -3.66 -16.54 7.17
C LEU A 195 -4.09 -17.43 5.99
N GLY A 196 -3.58 -18.66 5.90
CA GLY A 196 -3.75 -19.55 4.75
C GLY A 196 -2.76 -19.24 3.62
N GLY A 197 -3.02 -19.80 2.44
CA GLY A 197 -2.16 -19.63 1.26
C GLY A 197 -2.08 -18.18 0.76
N SER A 198 -1.08 -17.89 -0.07
CA SER A 198 -0.92 -16.55 -0.62
C SER A 198 -2.09 -16.14 -1.54
N LEU A 199 -2.40 -14.84 -1.57
CA LEU A 199 -3.30 -14.22 -2.55
C LEU A 199 -2.59 -13.78 -3.84
N THR A 200 -1.32 -14.12 -4.07
CA THR A 200 -0.55 -13.70 -5.26
C THR A 200 -1.34 -13.85 -6.56
N ASN A 201 -1.97 -15.01 -6.79
CA ASN A 201 -2.73 -15.27 -8.02
C ASN A 201 -4.07 -14.50 -8.11
N SER A 202 -4.46 -13.82 -7.05
CA SER A 202 -5.65 -12.97 -6.98
C SER A 202 -5.33 -11.48 -7.14
N VAL A 203 -4.05 -11.08 -7.20
CA VAL A 203 -3.63 -9.69 -7.36
C VAL A 203 -2.96 -9.52 -8.72
N ASP A 204 -3.47 -8.62 -9.55
CA ASP A 204 -2.81 -8.29 -10.82
C ASP A 204 -1.70 -7.28 -10.57
N THR A 205 -2.04 -6.07 -10.11
CA THR A 205 -1.06 -5.04 -9.78
C THR A 205 -1.04 -4.71 -8.29
N PHE A 206 0.15 -4.60 -7.72
CA PHE A 206 0.40 -4.01 -6.41
C PHE A 206 1.24 -2.74 -6.55
N VAL A 207 0.75 -1.62 -6.02
CA VAL A 207 1.48 -0.34 -5.96
C VAL A 207 1.72 0.04 -4.50
N GLY A 208 2.99 0.03 -4.08
CA GLY A 208 3.40 0.50 -2.76
C GLY A 208 3.83 1.97 -2.78
N ILE A 209 3.16 2.82 -2.00
CA ILE A 209 3.48 4.25 -1.92
C ILE A 209 4.14 4.53 -0.56
N ALA A 210 5.41 4.95 -0.55
CA ALA A 210 6.13 5.32 0.67
C ALA A 210 6.08 4.27 1.81
N GLY A 211 6.12 2.98 1.47
CA GLY A 211 6.05 1.89 2.44
C GLY A 211 7.38 1.60 3.11
N ALA A 212 7.41 1.39 4.43
CA ALA A 212 8.66 1.14 5.17
C ALA A 212 9.06 -0.35 5.17
N ASN A 213 9.41 -0.90 4.00
CA ASN A 213 9.67 -2.34 3.82
C ASN A 213 10.89 -2.88 4.56
N TRP A 214 11.83 -2.02 4.94
CA TRP A 214 13.05 -2.34 5.69
C TRP A 214 13.07 -1.63 7.06
N GLY A 215 11.91 -1.18 7.54
CA GLY A 215 11.77 -0.45 8.79
C GLY A 215 11.95 1.05 8.60
N LEU A 216 12.08 1.76 9.73
CA LEU A 216 12.25 3.20 9.78
C LEU A 216 13.49 3.55 10.62
N THR A 217 14.34 4.48 10.14
CA THR A 217 15.52 4.94 10.88
C THR A 217 15.14 5.50 12.25
N ASN A 218 14.01 6.21 12.35
CA ASN A 218 13.50 6.72 13.63
C ASN A 218 13.11 5.62 14.62
N CYS A 219 12.92 4.38 14.16
CA CYS A 219 12.61 3.24 15.01
C CYS A 219 13.84 2.55 15.62
N ILE A 220 15.08 2.94 15.26
CA ILE A 220 16.31 2.33 15.81
C ILE A 220 16.33 2.39 17.35
N SER A 221 15.94 3.53 17.93
CA SER A 221 15.97 3.74 19.39
C SER A 221 14.60 3.68 20.05
N LEU A 222 13.54 3.32 19.31
CA LEU A 222 12.15 3.37 19.78
C LEU A 222 11.48 2.00 19.81
N ALA A 223 12.25 0.92 19.87
CA ALA A 223 11.74 -0.45 19.81
C ALA A 223 10.71 -0.83 20.90
N ALA A 224 10.64 -0.08 22.00
CA ALA A 224 9.64 -0.25 23.05
C ALA A 224 8.24 0.27 22.64
N THR A 225 8.13 1.11 21.61
CA THR A 225 6.84 1.58 21.09
C THR A 225 6.26 0.56 20.11
N PRO A 226 4.96 0.23 20.16
CA PRO A 226 4.38 -0.79 19.27
C PRO A 226 4.68 -0.58 17.79
N THR A 227 4.58 0.66 17.30
CA THR A 227 4.86 0.99 15.89
C THR A 227 6.28 0.69 15.46
N CYS A 228 7.23 0.76 16.38
CA CYS A 228 8.64 0.47 16.16
C CYS A 228 9.08 -0.87 16.76
N GLY A 229 8.15 -1.72 17.21
CA GLY A 229 8.47 -2.99 17.87
C GLY A 229 9.30 -3.96 17.00
N SER A 230 10.13 -4.77 17.66
CA SER A 230 10.99 -5.77 17.02
C SER A 230 10.26 -7.02 16.53
N THR A 231 9.01 -7.26 16.95
CA THR A 231 8.23 -8.39 16.43
C THR A 231 7.33 -7.94 15.28
N ASN A 232 6.35 -7.08 15.56
CA ASN A 232 5.31 -6.68 14.61
C ASN A 232 5.36 -5.17 14.26
N GLY A 233 6.48 -4.48 14.50
CA GLY A 233 6.65 -3.07 14.19
C GLY A 233 7.71 -2.81 13.12
N PHE A 234 8.10 -1.54 12.98
CA PHE A 234 9.07 -1.03 12.01
C PHE A 234 10.52 -0.98 12.51
N TYR A 235 10.86 -1.79 13.52
CA TYR A 235 12.26 -1.88 13.97
C TYR A 235 13.16 -2.28 12.79
N PRO A 236 14.12 -1.43 12.38
CA PRO A 236 14.97 -1.71 11.23
C PRO A 236 16.17 -2.62 11.56
N GLY A 237 16.27 -3.07 12.81
CA GLY A 237 17.46 -3.73 13.31
C GLY A 237 18.57 -2.76 13.72
N ALA A 238 19.72 -3.33 14.08
CA ALA A 238 20.95 -2.62 14.37
C ALA A 238 22.01 -2.91 13.29
N TYR A 239 23.04 -2.07 13.21
CA TYR A 239 24.17 -2.30 12.33
C TYR A 239 25.30 -2.99 13.08
N ALA A 240 25.59 -4.23 12.72
CA ALA A 240 26.74 -4.96 13.22
C ALA A 240 27.91 -4.80 12.26
N THR A 241 29.05 -4.31 12.75
CA THR A 241 30.23 -3.94 11.94
C THR A 241 30.65 -5.00 10.92
N PHE A 242 30.54 -6.29 11.27
CA PHE A 242 30.96 -7.40 10.42
C PHE A 242 29.82 -8.12 9.68
N PHE A 243 28.56 -7.87 10.07
CA PHE A 243 27.39 -8.61 9.53
C PHE A 243 26.39 -7.70 8.82
N GLY A 244 26.61 -6.39 8.82
CA GLY A 244 25.68 -5.41 8.29
C GLY A 244 24.40 -5.33 9.15
N PRO A 245 23.25 -5.01 8.54
CA PRO A 245 21.99 -4.90 9.27
C PRO A 245 21.52 -6.25 9.83
N VAL A 246 21.31 -6.32 11.14
CA VAL A 246 20.85 -7.52 11.87
C VAL A 246 19.65 -7.18 12.76
N GLY A 247 18.80 -8.17 13.04
CA GLY A 247 17.68 -8.01 13.96
C GLY A 247 16.52 -7.15 13.42
N LEU A 248 16.33 -7.12 12.09
CA LEU A 248 15.12 -6.58 11.47
C LEU A 248 13.87 -7.22 12.10
N SER A 249 12.79 -6.45 12.25
CA SER A 249 11.60 -6.98 12.92
C SER A 249 11.07 -8.26 12.28
N ASN A 250 10.51 -9.17 13.08
CA ASN A 250 10.07 -10.49 12.62
C ASN A 250 9.11 -10.40 11.43
N ILE A 251 8.15 -9.46 11.47
CA ILE A 251 7.22 -9.26 10.36
C ILE A 251 7.92 -8.78 9.10
N LEU A 252 8.86 -7.82 9.18
CA LEU A 252 9.57 -7.33 8.00
C LEU A 252 10.56 -8.37 7.45
N SER A 253 11.19 -9.15 8.33
CA SER A 253 12.00 -10.31 7.96
C SER A 253 11.16 -11.35 7.21
N ASP A 254 9.97 -11.68 7.73
CA ASP A 254 9.02 -12.55 7.03
C ASP A 254 8.64 -11.98 5.67
N LEU A 255 8.21 -10.71 5.58
CA LEU A 255 7.86 -10.09 4.30
C LEU A 255 9.00 -10.14 3.28
N ASN A 256 10.25 -9.98 3.72
CA ASN A 256 11.40 -9.90 2.83
C ASN A 256 12.11 -11.25 2.61
N SER A 257 11.61 -12.34 3.20
CA SER A 257 12.11 -13.71 2.95
C SER A 257 11.82 -14.23 1.53
N SER A 258 10.90 -13.57 0.82
CA SER A 258 10.61 -13.78 -0.59
C SER A 258 10.17 -12.46 -1.22
N SER A 259 10.12 -12.40 -2.54
CA SER A 259 9.78 -11.18 -3.30
C SER A 259 8.89 -11.51 -4.50
N GLY A 260 8.13 -10.52 -4.98
CA GLY A 260 7.27 -10.67 -6.16
C GLY A 260 5.98 -11.45 -5.90
N TYR A 261 5.64 -11.70 -4.63
CA TYR A 261 4.39 -12.37 -4.27
C TYR A 261 3.21 -11.38 -4.18
N GLU A 262 3.49 -10.07 -4.18
CA GLU A 262 2.49 -9.03 -3.98
C GLU A 262 1.45 -8.98 -5.10
N GLY A 263 1.82 -9.38 -6.32
CA GLY A 263 0.95 -9.43 -7.49
C GLY A 263 1.73 -9.82 -8.73
N ARG A 264 1.06 -9.89 -9.88
CA ARG A 264 1.72 -10.11 -11.18
C ARG A 264 2.65 -8.95 -11.57
N TYR A 265 2.28 -7.73 -11.18
CA TYR A 265 3.08 -6.53 -11.38
C TYR A 265 3.20 -5.76 -10.06
N VAL A 266 4.41 -5.35 -9.72
CA VAL A 266 4.74 -4.72 -8.45
C VAL A 266 5.45 -3.40 -8.70
N TYR A 267 4.88 -2.30 -8.23
CA TYR A 267 5.44 -0.96 -8.41
C TYR A 267 5.63 -0.25 -7.08
N SER A 268 6.56 0.70 -7.06
CA SER A 268 6.70 1.63 -5.94
C SER A 268 6.63 3.10 -6.35
N ILE A 269 5.96 3.90 -5.53
CA ILE A 269 5.97 5.36 -5.63
C ILE A 269 6.61 5.90 -4.35
N TRP A 270 7.62 6.76 -4.46
CA TRP A 270 8.28 7.30 -3.27
C TRP A 270 8.90 8.67 -3.51
N SER A 271 9.31 9.34 -2.44
CA SER A 271 9.92 10.66 -2.51
C SER A 271 11.08 10.76 -1.55
N SER A 272 12.21 11.33 -1.99
CA SER A 272 13.33 11.63 -1.10
C SER A 272 13.04 12.76 -0.11
N ALA A 273 11.97 13.53 -0.35
CA ALA A 273 11.48 14.58 0.56
C ALA A 273 10.43 14.08 1.55
N ASP A 274 10.18 12.77 1.62
CA ASP A 274 9.25 12.19 2.58
C ASP A 274 9.74 12.41 4.03
N GLN A 275 9.04 13.26 4.77
CA GLN A 275 9.40 13.65 6.12
C GLN A 275 9.01 12.63 7.19
N VAL A 276 8.13 11.67 6.88
CA VAL A 276 7.65 10.67 7.85
C VAL A 276 8.52 9.43 7.78
N VAL A 277 8.80 8.94 6.56
CA VAL A 277 9.81 7.90 6.37
C VAL A 277 11.20 8.45 6.71
N GLY A 278 11.46 9.70 6.30
CA GLY A 278 12.68 10.44 6.60
C GLY A 278 13.88 9.97 5.79
N TYR A 279 15.00 10.67 5.96
CA TYR A 279 16.33 10.27 5.48
C TYR A 279 16.39 9.84 4.00
N GLY A 280 15.59 10.45 3.13
CA GLY A 280 15.54 10.09 1.71
C GLY A 280 15.01 8.68 1.44
N CYS A 281 14.17 8.13 2.32
CA CYS A 281 13.76 6.73 2.35
C CYS A 281 14.91 5.74 2.65
N ILE A 282 16.06 6.18 3.18
CA ILE A 282 17.21 5.30 3.41
C ILE A 282 17.24 4.78 4.84
N VAL A 283 17.36 3.45 4.97
CA VAL A 283 17.55 2.72 6.22
C VAL A 283 18.71 1.75 6.00
N TRP A 284 19.79 1.91 6.78
CA TRP A 284 21.02 1.10 6.64
C TRP A 284 21.53 0.98 5.19
N GLY A 285 21.53 2.09 4.45
CA GLY A 285 21.97 2.14 3.05
C GLY A 285 20.96 1.57 2.03
N ARG A 286 19.78 1.13 2.46
CA ARG A 286 18.72 0.57 1.61
C ARG A 286 17.54 1.51 1.51
N ASN A 287 16.98 1.64 0.31
CA ASN A 287 15.74 2.40 0.14
C ASN A 287 14.54 1.57 0.65
N THR A 288 14.02 1.93 1.83
CA THR A 288 12.90 1.25 2.50
C THR A 288 11.60 1.38 1.70
N CYS A 289 11.43 2.47 0.96
CA CYS A 289 10.24 2.78 0.16
C CYS A 289 10.08 1.91 -1.09
N LYS A 290 11.11 1.16 -1.48
CA LYS A 290 11.04 0.20 -2.59
C LYS A 290 10.53 -1.14 -2.08
N VAL A 291 9.45 -1.63 -2.68
CA VAL A 291 9.00 -3.02 -2.48
C VAL A 291 10.06 -3.97 -3.06
N PRO A 292 10.57 -4.95 -2.29
CA PRO A 292 11.53 -5.92 -2.78
C PRO A 292 11.00 -6.68 -4.00
N GLY A 293 11.79 -6.75 -5.07
CA GLY A 293 11.40 -7.41 -6.31
C GLY A 293 10.40 -6.65 -7.19
N GLN A 294 10.18 -5.35 -6.95
CA GLN A 294 9.35 -4.51 -7.82
C GLN A 294 9.79 -4.52 -9.30
N ASP A 295 8.83 -4.46 -10.20
CA ASP A 295 9.01 -4.33 -11.66
C ASP A 295 9.30 -2.89 -12.10
N GLY A 296 8.90 -1.90 -11.30
CA GLY A 296 9.10 -0.50 -11.64
C GLY A 296 8.89 0.47 -10.48
N GLN A 297 9.19 1.74 -10.74
CA GLN A 297 8.94 2.80 -9.77
C GLN A 297 8.73 4.18 -10.39
N LYS A 298 8.12 5.07 -9.60
CA LYS A 298 8.19 6.51 -9.78
C LYS A 298 8.74 7.17 -8.52
N SER A 299 9.86 7.88 -8.64
CA SER A 299 10.45 8.64 -7.53
C SER A 299 10.31 10.15 -7.72
N PHE A 300 10.18 10.87 -6.61
CA PHE A 300 10.14 12.32 -6.55
C PHE A 300 11.17 12.85 -5.56
N SER A 301 11.42 14.16 -5.58
CA SER A 301 12.33 14.82 -4.64
C SER A 301 11.69 15.99 -3.89
N THR A 302 10.38 16.18 -4.05
CA THR A 302 9.66 17.36 -3.52
C THR A 302 8.34 17.01 -2.84
N LEU A 303 7.87 15.78 -2.94
CA LEU A 303 6.61 15.37 -2.32
C LEU A 303 6.85 14.94 -0.88
N GLY A 304 6.08 15.49 0.05
CA GLY A 304 6.01 14.95 1.42
C GLY A 304 5.26 13.62 1.47
N HIS A 305 5.19 13.01 2.65
CA HIS A 305 4.64 11.67 2.87
C HIS A 305 3.23 11.44 2.32
N PHE A 306 2.31 12.35 2.65
CA PHE A 306 0.94 12.31 2.14
C PHE A 306 0.86 12.80 0.69
N GLY A 307 1.69 13.76 0.30
CA GLY A 307 1.77 14.24 -1.09
C GLY A 307 2.20 13.14 -2.07
N ALA A 308 3.04 12.20 -1.65
CA ALA A 308 3.41 11.03 -2.46
C ALA A 308 2.20 10.13 -2.78
N LYS A 309 1.15 10.14 -1.95
CA LYS A 309 -0.15 9.50 -2.21
C LYS A 309 -1.08 10.44 -2.98
N ASP A 310 -1.31 11.64 -2.46
CA ASP A 310 -2.38 12.53 -2.94
C ASP A 310 -2.11 13.12 -4.32
N ASN A 311 -0.84 13.34 -4.67
CA ASN A 311 -0.43 14.03 -5.90
C ASN A 311 0.07 13.07 -6.99
N THR A 312 -0.16 11.77 -6.84
CA THR A 312 0.40 10.74 -7.76
C THR A 312 -0.68 9.84 -8.35
N ALA A 313 -1.95 10.20 -8.24
CA ALA A 313 -3.07 9.42 -8.78
C ALA A 313 -2.93 9.08 -10.28
N TYR A 314 -2.32 9.98 -11.06
CA TYR A 314 -1.89 9.72 -12.45
C TYR A 314 -1.04 8.45 -12.55
N TYR A 315 0.03 8.35 -11.76
CA TYR A 315 0.95 7.22 -11.79
C TYR A 315 0.31 5.96 -11.22
N GLN A 316 -0.54 6.10 -10.19
CA GLN A 316 -1.29 4.98 -9.64
C GLN A 316 -2.17 4.33 -10.72
N LEU A 317 -2.95 5.12 -11.47
CA LEU A 317 -3.79 4.61 -12.55
C LEU A 317 -2.97 3.99 -13.68
N ARG A 318 -1.84 4.60 -14.07
CA ARG A 318 -0.97 4.02 -15.10
C ARG A 318 -0.36 2.69 -14.70
N MET A 319 0.08 2.56 -13.46
CA MET A 319 0.63 1.31 -12.95
C MET A 319 -0.44 0.22 -12.92
N VAL A 320 -1.62 0.55 -12.38
CA VAL A 320 -2.76 -0.37 -12.24
C VAL A 320 -3.33 -0.79 -13.59
N LYS A 321 -3.66 0.15 -14.48
CA LYS A 321 -4.40 -0.12 -15.71
C LYS A 321 -3.53 -0.46 -16.91
N HIS A 322 -2.30 0.07 -16.94
CA HIS A 322 -1.43 0.00 -18.11
C HIS A 322 -0.10 -0.68 -17.84
N HIS A 323 0.20 -1.02 -16.57
CA HIS A 323 1.44 -1.68 -16.18
C HIS A 323 2.67 -0.86 -16.60
N ARG A 324 2.60 0.47 -16.42
CA ARG A 324 3.62 1.45 -16.84
C ARG A 324 3.90 2.47 -15.74
N THR A 325 5.15 2.93 -15.67
CA THR A 325 5.61 3.95 -14.72
C THR A 325 5.59 5.38 -15.28
N ASN A 326 5.38 5.53 -16.58
CA ASN A 326 5.45 6.79 -17.34
C ASN A 326 4.29 6.83 -18.32
#